data_AF-A0A6B0UCU4-F1
#
_entry.id   AF-A0A6B0UCU4-F1
#
_cell.length_a   1.000
_cell.length_b   1.000
_cell.length_c   1.000
_cell.angle_alpha   90.00
_cell.angle_beta   90.00
_cell.angle_gamma   90.00
#
_symmetry.space_group_name_H-M   'P 1'
#
loop_
_entity.id
_entity.type
_entity.pdbx_description
1 polymer ?
#
loop_
_entity_poly.entity_id
_entity_poly.type
_entity_poly.pdbx_seq_one_letter_code
_entity_poly.pdbx_strand_id
1 'polypeptide(L)'
;ASPPFRAFGSFIEKTYSTSQAVKPHYPLIKFRKSGARSDQGQTPPTATATATKATSAAAPPSSKPIGSTARGTGIDESQLPARYARKPLSQYEGDYIQRGGPE
;
A
#
# COMPACT_ATOMS: atom_id res chain seq x y z
N ALA A 1 68.87 -4.47 -56.03
CA ALA A 1 67.85 -3.89 -55.13
C ALA A 1 66.49 -3.97 -55.82
N SER A 2 65.60 -4.81 -55.28
CA SER A 2 64.12 -4.91 -55.39
C SER A 2 63.74 -6.32 -54.89
N PRO A 3 62.54 -6.62 -54.32
CA PRO A 3 61.27 -5.92 -54.49
C PRO A 3 60.47 -5.84 -53.14
N PRO A 4 59.12 -5.84 -53.09
CA PRO A 4 58.38 -4.63 -52.71
C PRO A 4 57.24 -4.87 -51.70
N PHE A 5 56.45 -3.82 -51.44
CA PHE A 5 55.06 -3.84 -50.95
C PHE A 5 54.75 -4.60 -49.65
N ARG A 6 54.18 -3.87 -48.68
CA ARG A 6 52.82 -4.16 -48.18
C ARG A 6 52.28 -2.98 -47.40
N ALA A 7 51.25 -2.35 -47.97
CA ALA A 7 50.34 -1.51 -47.24
C ALA A 7 49.67 -2.36 -46.14
N PHE A 8 49.65 -1.86 -44.91
CA PHE A 8 48.73 -2.33 -43.90
C PHE A 8 47.83 -1.16 -43.52
N GLY A 9 46.77 -0.99 -44.30
CA GLY A 9 45.58 -0.29 -43.81
C GLY A 9 45.06 -1.09 -42.61
N SER A 10 45.07 -0.47 -41.43
CA SER A 10 44.34 -1.02 -40.28
C SER A 10 42.86 -0.71 -40.51
N PHE A 11 42.18 -1.67 -41.11
CA PHE A 11 40.72 -1.74 -41.17
C PHE A 11 40.23 -1.94 -39.74
N ILE A 12 39.66 -0.90 -39.13
CA ILE A 12 39.04 -1.03 -37.80
C ILE A 12 37.77 -1.86 -37.98
N GLU A 13 37.87 -3.14 -37.64
CA GLU A 13 36.73 -4.04 -37.62
C GLU A 13 35.76 -3.65 -36.50
N LYS A 14 34.49 -3.67 -36.89
CA LYS A 14 33.35 -3.15 -36.16
C LYS A 14 32.87 -4.22 -35.19
N THR A 15 33.14 -4.05 -33.89
CA THR A 15 32.66 -4.99 -32.87
C THR A 15 31.20 -4.70 -32.54
N TYR A 16 30.30 -5.62 -32.89
CA TYR A 16 28.90 -5.56 -32.52
C TYR A 16 28.71 -6.33 -31.21
N SER A 17 28.26 -5.65 -30.16
CA SER A 17 27.86 -6.31 -28.91
C SER A 17 26.48 -6.95 -29.10
N THR A 18 26.39 -8.28 -28.99
CA THR A 18 25.13 -9.01 -29.10
C THR A 18 24.39 -8.91 -27.76
N SER A 19 23.33 -8.11 -27.74
CA SER A 19 22.43 -8.02 -26.59
C SER A 19 21.63 -9.32 -26.47
N GLN A 20 21.94 -10.14 -25.45
CA GLN A 20 21.20 -11.36 -25.16
C GLN A 20 19.78 -10.99 -24.71
N ALA A 21 18.76 -11.52 -25.40
CA ALA A 21 17.37 -11.25 -25.06
C ALA A 21 16.99 -11.95 -23.74
N VAL A 22 16.45 -11.19 -22.79
CA VAL A 22 15.94 -11.73 -21.52
C VAL A 22 14.59 -12.43 -21.76
N LYS A 23 14.48 -13.71 -21.38
CA LYS A 23 13.19 -14.43 -21.46
C LYS A 23 12.17 -13.78 -20.52
N PRO A 24 10.88 -13.69 -20.92
CA PRO A 24 9.85 -13.12 -20.06
C PRO A 24 9.71 -13.93 -18.76
N HIS A 25 9.77 -13.23 -17.64
CA HIS A 25 9.61 -13.78 -16.30
C HIS A 25 8.11 -13.98 -16.01
N TYR A 26 7.69 -15.22 -15.72
CA TYR A 26 6.36 -15.53 -15.22
C TYR A 26 6.39 -15.64 -13.69
N PRO A 27 6.01 -14.60 -12.92
CA PRO A 27 5.93 -14.72 -11.47
C PRO A 27 4.76 -15.64 -11.10
N LEU A 28 5.06 -16.89 -10.77
CA LEU A 28 4.06 -17.82 -10.25
C LEU A 28 3.81 -17.50 -8.77
N ILE A 29 2.69 -16.83 -8.48
CA ILE A 29 2.20 -16.69 -7.11
C ILE A 29 1.86 -18.08 -6.59
N LYS A 30 2.49 -18.49 -5.49
CA LYS A 30 2.16 -19.73 -4.77
C LYS A 30 1.18 -19.42 -3.65
N PHE A 31 -0.06 -19.87 -3.77
CA PHE A 31 -0.99 -19.83 -2.64
C PHE A 31 -0.57 -20.86 -1.59
N ARG A 32 -0.61 -20.47 -0.31
CA ARG A 32 -0.41 -21.44 0.77
C ARG A 32 -1.56 -22.45 0.69
N LYS A 33 -1.22 -23.74 0.75
CA LYS A 33 -2.18 -24.80 1.08
C LYS A 33 -2.56 -24.61 2.56
N SER A 34 -3.34 -23.59 2.88
CA SER A 34 -4.03 -23.52 4.16
C SER A 34 -5.04 -24.64 4.12
N GLY A 35 -4.70 -25.75 4.77
CA GLY A 35 -5.64 -26.81 5.08
C GLY A 35 -6.89 -26.20 5.73
N ALA A 36 -8.02 -26.82 5.43
CA ALA A 36 -9.29 -26.54 6.08
C ALA A 36 -9.09 -26.37 7.59
N ARG A 37 -9.43 -25.20 8.12
CA ARG A 37 -9.94 -25.11 9.50
C ARG A 37 -11.45 -25.10 9.38
N SER A 38 -12.00 -26.26 9.07
CA SER A 38 -13.37 -26.60 9.39
C SER A 38 -13.39 -27.06 10.85
N ASP A 39 -13.73 -26.14 11.75
CA ASP A 39 -14.40 -26.41 13.03
C ASP A 39 -14.53 -25.07 13.76
N GLN A 40 -15.62 -24.64 14.36
CA GLN A 40 -17.04 -25.01 14.38
C GLN A 40 -17.68 -23.87 15.19
N GLY A 41 -19.00 -23.67 15.04
CA GLY A 41 -19.79 -22.58 15.63
C GLY A 41 -19.27 -21.90 16.91
N GLN A 42 -19.16 -20.58 16.84
CA GLN A 42 -19.31 -19.74 18.03
C GLN A 42 -20.28 -18.61 17.68
N THR A 43 -21.53 -18.83 18.09
CA THR A 43 -22.57 -17.82 18.24
C THR A 43 -22.01 -16.62 19.03
N PRO A 44 -22.41 -15.38 18.71
CA PRO A 44 -21.99 -14.23 19.51
C PRO A 44 -22.75 -14.26 20.85
N PRO A 45 -22.09 -14.30 22.02
CA PRO A 45 -22.76 -13.96 23.25
C PRO A 45 -22.86 -12.42 23.32
N THR A 46 -24.09 -11.94 23.35
CA THR A 46 -24.41 -10.64 23.94
C THR A 46 -23.88 -10.59 25.38
N ALA A 47 -23.40 -9.41 25.78
CA ALA A 47 -23.30 -8.87 27.13
C ALA A 47 -21.88 -8.67 27.71
N THR A 48 -21.61 -7.37 27.92
CA THR A 48 -21.01 -6.77 29.12
C THR A 48 -19.50 -6.80 29.29
N ALA A 49 -18.98 -5.59 29.49
CA ALA A 49 -17.61 -5.28 29.83
C ALA A 49 -17.11 -6.04 31.07
N THR A 50 -15.89 -6.56 30.99
CA THR A 50 -14.94 -6.58 32.11
C THR A 50 -13.54 -6.77 31.56
N ALA A 51 -12.65 -5.84 31.92
CA ALA A 51 -11.25 -5.86 31.53
C ALA A 51 -10.51 -7.00 32.24
N THR A 52 -9.85 -7.87 31.48
CA THR A 52 -8.74 -8.68 31.98
C THR A 52 -7.60 -8.63 30.98
N LYS A 53 -6.44 -8.19 31.49
CA LYS A 53 -5.17 -8.02 30.81
C LYS A 53 -4.62 -9.39 30.38
N ALA A 54 -4.68 -9.70 29.09
CA ALA A 54 -3.94 -10.80 28.50
C ALA A 54 -2.66 -10.25 27.84
N THR A 55 -1.51 -10.55 28.42
CA THR A 55 -0.21 -10.41 27.76
C THR A 55 -0.10 -11.49 26.69
N SER A 56 -0.46 -11.14 25.45
CA SER A 56 -0.20 -11.97 24.28
C SER A 56 0.95 -11.37 23.49
N ALA A 57 1.93 -12.23 23.21
CA ALA A 57 3.17 -11.94 22.51
C ALA A 57 2.98 -11.05 21.28
N ALA A 58 3.94 -10.15 21.07
CA ALA A 58 3.95 -9.17 19.98
C ALA A 58 3.63 -9.82 18.63
N ALA A 59 2.42 -9.58 18.14
CA ALA A 59 2.11 -9.75 16.74
C ALA A 59 3.05 -8.85 15.92
N PRO A 60 3.53 -9.28 14.73
CA PRO A 60 4.25 -8.39 13.83
C PRO A 60 3.36 -7.17 13.54
N PRO A 61 3.91 -5.94 13.44
CA PRO A 61 3.10 -4.76 13.21
C PRO A 61 2.36 -4.93 11.89
N SER A 62 1.06 -5.24 11.96
CA SER A 62 0.20 -5.12 10.79
C SER A 62 0.24 -3.65 10.41
N SER A 63 0.76 -3.37 9.22
CA SER A 63 0.72 -2.02 8.68
C SER A 63 -0.75 -1.60 8.65
N LYS A 64 -1.11 -0.59 9.45
CA LYS A 64 -2.45 -0.02 9.43
C LYS A 64 -2.79 0.34 7.97
N PRO A 65 -4.04 0.18 7.53
CA PRO A 65 -4.41 0.56 6.18
C PRO A 65 -4.03 2.03 5.95
N ILE A 66 -3.57 2.35 4.74
CA ILE A 66 -3.23 3.72 4.35
C ILE A 66 -4.42 4.63 4.68
N GLY A 67 -4.17 5.69 5.45
CA GLY A 67 -5.20 6.61 5.95
C GLY A 67 -5.74 6.31 7.36
N SER A 68 -5.34 5.20 8.00
CA SER A 68 -5.68 4.93 9.40
C SER A 68 -4.75 5.68 10.36
N THR A 69 -5.06 6.95 10.55
CA THR A 69 -4.53 7.74 11.68
C THR A 69 -5.38 7.45 12.92
N ALA A 70 -4.75 7.41 14.09
CA ALA A 70 -5.53 7.27 15.32
C ALA A 70 -6.30 8.58 15.56
N ARG A 71 -7.49 8.50 16.17
CA ARG A 71 -8.28 9.71 16.49
C ARG A 71 -7.42 10.63 17.36
N GLY A 72 -7.23 11.87 16.90
CA GLY A 72 -6.39 12.87 17.59
C GLY A 72 -4.90 12.85 17.20
N THR A 73 -4.46 12.03 16.23
CA THR A 73 -3.06 12.05 15.75
C THR A 73 -2.86 12.85 14.46
N GLY A 74 -3.87 13.63 14.04
CA GLY A 74 -3.79 14.53 12.89
C GLY A 74 -3.41 15.96 13.32
N ILE A 75 -3.20 16.83 12.33
CA ILE A 75 -3.08 18.28 12.56
C ILE A 75 -4.40 18.84 13.09
N ASP A 76 -4.32 19.85 13.96
CA ASP A 76 -5.49 20.52 14.51
C ASP A 76 -6.16 21.46 13.47
N GLU A 77 -7.44 21.74 13.66
CA GLU A 77 -8.24 22.63 12.82
C GLU A 77 -7.66 24.05 12.77
N SER A 78 -7.06 24.50 13.88
CA SER A 78 -6.39 25.80 13.97
C SER A 78 -5.13 25.90 13.09
N GLN A 79 -4.51 24.77 12.74
CA GLN A 79 -3.28 24.68 11.95
C GLN A 79 -3.55 24.36 10.47
N LEU A 80 -4.79 24.04 10.12
CA LEU A 80 -5.18 23.72 8.75
C LEU A 80 -5.18 24.99 7.88
N PRO A 81 -4.59 24.94 6.67
CA PRO A 81 -4.73 26.03 5.70
C PRO A 81 -6.19 26.34 5.40
N ALA A 82 -6.52 27.61 5.17
CA ALA A 82 -7.89 28.07 4.96
C ALA A 82 -8.66 27.32 3.85
N ARG A 83 -7.96 26.77 2.85
CA ARG A 83 -8.57 25.98 1.76
C ARG A 83 -9.12 24.63 2.21
N TYR A 84 -8.64 24.11 3.34
CA TYR A 84 -9.07 22.84 3.94
C TYR A 84 -9.90 23.03 5.22
N ALA A 85 -10.10 24.27 5.67
CA ALA A 85 -10.96 24.56 6.81
C ALA A 85 -12.42 24.18 6.50
N ARG A 86 -13.10 23.60 7.48
CA ARG A 86 -14.52 23.24 7.36
C ARG A 86 -15.38 24.50 7.37
N LYS A 87 -16.53 24.44 6.70
CA LYS A 87 -17.53 25.51 6.78
C LYS A 87 -18.24 25.44 8.14
N PRO A 88 -18.53 26.60 8.78
CA PRO A 88 -19.41 26.64 9.94
C PRO A 88 -20.78 26.04 9.60
N LEU A 89 -21.36 25.28 10.53
CA LEU A 89 -22.69 24.70 10.36
C LEU A 89 -23.75 25.78 10.59
N SER A 90 -24.67 25.95 9.65
CA SER A 90 -25.80 26.87 9.83
C SER A 90 -26.87 26.26 10.73
N GLN A 91 -27.71 27.11 11.34
CA GLN A 91 -28.80 26.64 12.20
C GLN A 91 -29.76 25.72 11.44
N TYR A 92 -30.15 26.09 10.22
CA TYR A 92 -31.02 25.29 9.36
C TYR A 92 -30.45 23.90 9.08
N GLU A 93 -29.15 23.80 8.77
CA GLU A 93 -28.48 22.51 8.56
C GLU A 93 -28.42 21.68 9.85
N GLY A 94 -28.17 22.34 10.99
CA GLY A 94 -28.22 21.70 12.30
C GLY A 94 -29.58 21.06 12.58
N ASP A 95 -30.64 21.82 12.36
CA ASP A 95 -32.03 21.34 12.54
C ASP A 95 -32.36 20.22 11.54
N TYR A 96 -31.88 20.32 10.29
CA TYR A 96 -32.05 19.29 9.25
C TYR A 96 -31.38 17.97 9.62
N ILE A 97 -30.18 18.02 10.18
CA ILE A 97 -29.46 16.84 10.66
C ILE A 97 -30.19 16.25 11.87
N GLN A 98 -30.63 17.08 12.82
CA GLN A 98 -31.31 16.61 14.04
C GLN A 98 -32.64 15.93 13.74
N ARG A 99 -33.43 16.45 12.79
CA ARG A 99 -34.72 15.87 12.39
C ARG A 99 -34.61 14.69 11.43
N GLY A 100 -33.40 14.43 10.88
CA GLY A 100 -33.12 13.25 10.07
C GLY A 100 -33.44 13.37 8.58
N GLY A 101 -33.83 14.54 8.08
CA GLY A 101 -34.11 14.73 6.66
C GLY A 101 -35.24 15.72 6.36
N PRO A 102 -35.68 15.78 5.09
CA PRO A 102 -36.93 16.44 4.71
C PRO A 102 -38.12 15.50 4.94
N GLU A 103 -39.31 16.06 5.15
CA GLU A 103 -40.59 15.33 5.24
C GLU A 103 -41.02 14.75 3.88
#